data_AF-X1DL23-F1
#
_entry.id   AF-X1DL23-F1
#
_cell.length_a   1.000
_cell.length_b   1.000
_cell.length_c   1.000
_cell.angle_alpha   90.00
_cell.angle_beta   90.00
_cell.angle_gamma   90.00
#
_symmetry.space_group_name_H-M   'P 1'
#
loop_
_entity.id
_entity.type
_entity.pdbx_description
1 polymer ?
#
loop_
_entity_poly.entity_id
_entity_poly.type
_entity_poly.pdbx_seq_one_letter_code
_entity_poly.pdbx_strand_id
1 'polypeptide(L)'
;MGKPEVIINVASSLDGIIGSEEGALSLSTEEDWIRVHELRNSVDAILIGINTVISDDPLLNVRYTETKSPHPFRVVLDSKCRIHLDSKIIQDQHRFPTIIFVSHISPQVSLLTLKEFQNI
;
A
#
# COMPACT_ATOMS: atom_id res chain seq x y z
N MET A 1 -6.35 0.47 26.69
CA MET A 1 -6.41 -0.59 25.66
C MET A 1 -6.85 0.06 24.35
N GLY A 2 -6.28 -0.31 23.21
CA GLY A 2 -6.64 0.29 21.93
C GLY A 2 -5.51 0.18 20.91
N LYS A 3 -5.03 -1.03 20.64
CA LYS A 3 -4.15 -1.28 19.50
C LYS A 3 -4.99 -1.91 18.38
N PRO A 4 -4.72 -1.58 17.11
CA PRO A 4 -5.38 -2.25 15.99
C PRO A 4 -5.13 -3.77 16.04
N GLU A 5 -6.12 -4.54 15.59
CA GLU A 5 -5.90 -5.92 15.22
C GLU A 5 -5.08 -5.97 13.93
N VAL A 6 -4.10 -6.87 13.84
CA VAL A 6 -3.16 -6.93 12.72
C VAL A 6 -3.24 -8.29 12.06
N ILE A 7 -3.54 -8.28 10.76
CA ILE A 7 -3.52 -9.45 9.89
C ILE A 7 -2.33 -9.32 8.95
N ILE A 8 -1.51 -10.37 8.88
CA ILE A 8 -0.42 -10.46 7.91
C ILE A 8 -0.86 -11.38 6.78
N ASN A 9 -0.84 -10.86 5.55
CA ASN A 9 -1.11 -11.63 4.34
C ASN A 9 0.17 -11.75 3.50
N VAL A 10 0.53 -12.97 3.09
CA VAL A 10 1.71 -13.26 2.28
C VAL A 10 1.32 -14.24 1.18
N ALA A 11 1.72 -13.93 -0.06
CA ALA A 11 1.80 -14.91 -1.13
C ALA A 11 3.26 -15.33 -1.27
N SER A 12 3.53 -16.63 -1.31
CA SER A 12 4.89 -17.18 -1.43
C SER A 12 4.91 -18.37 -2.39
N SER A 13 6.08 -18.64 -2.96
CA SER A 13 6.37 -19.93 -3.58
C SER A 13 6.37 -21.05 -2.53
N LEU A 14 6.48 -22.30 -3.00
CA LEU A 14 6.54 -23.48 -2.12
C LEU A 14 7.75 -23.47 -1.18
N ASP A 15 8.87 -22.91 -1.65
CA ASP A 15 10.12 -22.74 -0.90
C ASP A 15 10.20 -21.40 -0.13
N GLY A 16 9.10 -20.64 -0.08
CA GLY A 16 8.96 -19.46 0.79
C GLY A 16 9.47 -18.14 0.20
N ILE A 17 9.72 -18.09 -1.10
CA ILE A 17 10.13 -16.87 -1.81
C ILE A 17 8.92 -15.97 -2.06
N ILE A 18 9.05 -14.68 -1.74
CA ILE A 18 7.96 -13.68 -1.81
C ILE A 18 8.20 -12.58 -2.86
N GLY A 19 9.33 -12.62 -3.56
CA GLY A 19 9.74 -11.64 -4.56
C GLY A 19 11.11 -11.99 -5.14
N SER A 20 11.53 -11.33 -6.21
CA SER A 20 12.86 -11.48 -6.80
C SER A 20 13.56 -10.12 -6.95
N GLU A 21 14.84 -10.13 -7.31
CA GLU A 21 15.58 -8.89 -7.60
C GLU A 21 15.01 -8.17 -8.84
N GLU A 22 14.38 -8.92 -9.75
CA GLU A 22 13.70 -8.41 -10.93
C GLU A 22 12.28 -7.87 -10.64
N GLY A 23 11.80 -7.99 -9.40
CA GLY A 23 10.54 -7.40 -8.94
C GLY A 23 9.50 -8.42 -8.45
N ALA A 24 8.22 -8.08 -8.66
CA ALA A 24 7.10 -8.89 -8.19
C ALA A 24 7.02 -10.24 -8.93
N LEU A 25 6.93 -11.32 -8.16
CA LEU A 25 6.65 -12.65 -8.69
C LEU A 25 5.14 -12.85 -8.84
N SER A 26 4.72 -13.51 -9.92
CA SER A 26 3.32 -13.91 -10.10
C SER A 26 3.00 -15.16 -9.26
N LEU A 27 2.76 -14.96 -7.96
CA LEU A 27 2.54 -16.04 -6.98
C LEU A 27 1.06 -16.38 -6.77
N SER A 28 0.17 -15.40 -6.97
CA SER A 28 -1.27 -15.53 -6.71
C SER A 28 -2.05 -16.05 -7.92
N THR A 29 -3.03 -16.91 -7.67
CA THR A 29 -4.04 -17.31 -8.66
C THR A 29 -5.24 -16.36 -8.62
N GLU A 30 -6.21 -16.55 -9.52
CA GLU A 30 -7.46 -15.78 -9.51
C GLU A 30 -8.23 -15.94 -8.19
N GLU A 31 -8.28 -17.16 -7.65
CA GLU A 31 -8.94 -17.45 -6.38
C GLU A 31 -8.25 -16.72 -5.20
N ASP A 32 -6.91 -16.64 -5.22
CA ASP A 32 -6.17 -15.89 -4.22
C ASP A 32 -6.40 -14.37 -4.36
N TRP A 33 -6.53 -13.86 -5.58
CA TRP A 33 -6.91 -12.47 -5.83
C TRP A 33 -8.28 -12.14 -5.25
N ILE A 34 -9.27 -13.02 -5.41
CA ILE A 34 -10.59 -12.82 -4.79
C ILE A 34 -10.45 -12.81 -3.26
N ARG A 35 -9.80 -13.82 -2.68
CA ARG A 35 -9.59 -13.95 -1.23
C ARG A 35 -8.90 -12.73 -0.61
N VAL A 36 -7.80 -12.26 -1.20
CA VAL A 36 -7.07 -11.10 -0.65
C VAL A 36 -7.90 -9.81 -0.78
N HIS A 37 -8.74 -9.70 -1.79
CA HIS A 37 -9.61 -8.56 -1.96
C HIS A 37 -10.82 -8.58 -1.01
N GLU A 38 -11.34 -9.76 -0.66
CA GLU A 38 -12.30 -9.93 0.44
C GLU A 38 -11.67 -9.54 1.79
N LEU A 39 -10.41 -9.93 2.03
CA LEU A 39 -9.66 -9.51 3.22
C LEU A 39 -9.45 -7.98 3.25
N ARG A 40 -9.12 -7.35 2.12
CA ARG A 40 -9.04 -5.88 2.05
C ARG A 40 -10.38 -5.21 2.38
N ASN A 41 -11.49 -5.86 2.05
CA ASN A 41 -12.86 -5.40 2.34
C ASN A 41 -13.29 -5.59 3.80
N SER A 42 -12.55 -6.38 4.59
CA SER A 42 -12.89 -6.66 5.99
C SER A 42 -12.06 -5.85 6.99
N VAL A 43 -11.12 -5.02 6.52
CA VAL A 43 -10.21 -4.24 7.35
C VAL A 43 -10.41 -2.74 7.16
N ASP A 44 -10.03 -1.96 8.16
CA ASP A 44 -10.07 -0.50 8.09
C ASP A 44 -8.88 0.09 7.29
N ALA A 45 -7.76 -0.63 7.23
CA ALA A 45 -6.54 -0.15 6.60
C ALA A 45 -5.68 -1.27 6.01
N ILE A 46 -4.98 -0.95 4.93
CA ILE A 46 -3.97 -1.80 4.28
C ILE A 46 -2.61 -1.11 4.48
N LEU A 47 -1.65 -1.81 5.10
CA LEU A 47 -0.32 -1.26 5.38
C LEU A 47 0.74 -1.93 4.52
N ILE A 48 1.61 -1.12 3.90
CA ILE A 48 2.81 -1.59 3.19
C ILE A 48 4.03 -0.72 3.51
N GLY A 49 5.22 -1.25 3.22
CA GLY A 49 6.46 -0.48 3.22
C GLY A 49 6.67 0.26 1.90
N ILE A 50 7.44 1.34 1.94
CA ILE A 50 7.80 2.13 0.76
C ILE A 50 8.46 1.32 -0.38
N ASN A 51 9.25 0.28 -0.07
CA ASN A 51 9.89 -0.52 -1.11
C ASN A 51 8.87 -1.26 -1.99
N THR A 52 7.73 -1.66 -1.43
CA THR A 52 6.62 -2.24 -2.20
C THR A 52 6.01 -1.22 -3.15
N VAL A 53 5.91 0.06 -2.75
CA VAL A 53 5.44 1.12 -3.67
C VAL A 53 6.42 1.31 -4.82
N ILE A 54 7.72 1.36 -4.53
CA ILE A 54 8.77 1.59 -5.53
C ILE A 54 8.87 0.42 -6.52
N SER A 55 8.76 -0.82 -6.02
CA SER A 55 8.88 -2.03 -6.84
C SER A 55 7.61 -2.31 -7.65
N ASP A 56 6.43 -2.24 -7.02
CA ASP A 56 5.21 -2.81 -7.58
C ASP A 56 4.20 -1.75 -8.03
N ASP A 57 4.38 -0.50 -7.60
CA ASP A 57 3.50 0.64 -7.85
C ASP A 57 2.00 0.28 -7.75
N PRO A 58 1.52 -0.22 -6.58
CA PRO A 58 0.19 -0.79 -6.45
C PRO A 58 -0.88 0.29 -6.25
N LEU A 59 -2.14 -0.01 -6.64
CA LEU A 59 -3.28 0.86 -6.30
C LEU A 59 -3.79 0.68 -4.87
N LEU A 60 -3.64 -0.54 -4.32
CA LEU A 60 -4.21 -1.00 -3.04
C LEU A 60 -5.72 -0.74 -2.89
N ASN A 61 -6.47 -0.89 -3.97
CA ASN A 61 -7.93 -0.83 -3.96
C ASN A 61 -8.58 -2.22 -3.80
N VAL A 62 -9.91 -2.23 -3.72
CA VAL A 62 -10.73 -3.45 -3.81
C VAL A 62 -11.36 -3.51 -5.20
N ARG A 63 -11.13 -4.58 -5.99
CA ARG A 63 -11.63 -4.69 -7.38
C ARG A 63 -11.98 -6.10 -7.88
N TYR A 64 -11.72 -7.16 -7.09
CA TYR A 64 -12.07 -8.55 -7.45
C TYR A 64 -13.26 -9.08 -6.63
N THR A 65 -13.98 -8.20 -5.95
CA THR A 65 -15.16 -8.51 -5.14
C THR A 65 -16.05 -7.27 -5.09
N GLU A 66 -17.29 -7.42 -4.61
CA GLU A 66 -18.18 -6.30 -4.38
C GLU A 66 -17.53 -5.32 -3.39
N THR A 67 -17.32 -4.10 -3.86
CA THR A 67 -16.58 -3.09 -3.10
C THR A 67 -17.45 -2.52 -1.99
N LYS A 68 -16.98 -2.59 -0.74
CA LYS A 68 -17.61 -1.86 0.36
C LYS A 68 -17.16 -0.40 0.36
N SER A 69 -18.09 0.49 0.72
CA SER A 69 -17.81 1.89 1.04
C SER A 69 -17.99 2.10 2.55
N PRO A 70 -17.04 2.77 3.24
CA PRO A 70 -15.83 3.38 2.69
C PRO A 70 -14.76 2.33 2.32
N HIS A 71 -13.86 2.73 1.41
CA HIS A 71 -12.64 1.96 1.11
C HIS A 71 -11.67 1.97 2.31
N PRO A 72 -10.85 0.92 2.48
CA PRO A 72 -9.82 0.91 3.52
C PRO A 72 -8.79 2.02 3.27
N PHE A 73 -8.22 2.55 4.35
CA PHE A 73 -7.08 3.46 4.27
C PHE A 73 -5.86 2.75 3.68
N ARG A 74 -5.12 3.43 2.81
CA ARG A 74 -3.80 2.99 2.33
C ARG A 74 -2.73 3.60 3.21
N VAL A 75 -2.01 2.76 3.96
CA VAL A 75 -0.98 3.20 4.90
C VAL A 75 0.40 2.83 4.34
N VAL A 76 1.25 3.82 4.10
CA VAL A 76 2.62 3.61 3.62
C VAL A 76 3.62 4.01 4.69
N LEU A 77 4.52 3.09 5.04
CA LEU A 77 5.67 3.37 5.90
C LEU A 77 6.87 3.79 5.05
N ASP A 78 7.20 5.08 5.07
CA ASP A 78 8.27 5.67 4.28
C ASP A 78 9.16 6.57 5.15
N SER A 79 10.08 5.95 5.88
CA SER A 79 10.94 6.66 6.85
C SER A 79 11.74 7.82 6.25
N LYS A 80 12.03 7.79 4.95
CA LYS A 80 12.89 8.78 4.26
C LYS A 80 12.13 9.65 3.25
N CYS A 81 10.80 9.56 3.17
CA CYS A 81 9.99 10.30 2.18
C CYS A 81 10.49 10.10 0.73
N ARG A 82 10.65 8.84 0.32
CA ARG A 82 11.07 8.41 -1.02
C ARG A 82 9.92 8.18 -1.99
N ILE A 83 8.67 8.22 -1.54
CA ILE A 83 7.51 8.02 -2.42
C ILE A 83 7.52 9.04 -3.56
N HIS A 84 7.33 8.54 -4.77
CA HIS A 84 7.29 9.39 -5.96
C HIS A 84 5.87 9.93 -6.17
N LEU A 85 5.77 11.20 -6.58
CA LEU A 85 4.48 11.86 -6.79
C LEU A 85 3.65 11.25 -7.92
N ASP A 86 4.29 10.59 -8.88
CA ASP A 86 3.66 9.87 -9.98
C ASP A 86 3.20 8.45 -9.63
N SER A 87 3.51 7.95 -8.42
CA SER A 87 3.04 6.63 -7.99
C SER A 87 1.51 6.56 -7.95
N LYS A 88 0.94 5.41 -8.30
CA LYS A 88 -0.51 5.19 -8.34
C LYS A 88 -1.19 5.50 -7.02
N ILE A 89 -0.52 5.25 -5.90
CA ILE A 89 -1.04 5.58 -4.56
C ILE A 89 -1.23 7.09 -4.40
N ILE A 90 -0.28 7.90 -4.87
CA ILE A 90 -0.36 9.36 -4.79
C ILE A 90 -1.38 9.90 -5.79
N GLN A 91 -1.33 9.43 -7.05
CA GLN A 91 -2.21 9.91 -8.11
C GLN A 91 -3.71 9.67 -7.81
N ASP A 92 -4.05 8.55 -7.15
CA ASP A 92 -5.44 8.23 -6.79
C ASP A 92 -5.82 8.63 -5.34
N GLN A 93 -5.04 9.49 -4.67
CA GLN A 93 -5.26 9.85 -3.26
C GLN A 93 -6.65 10.46 -2.96
N HIS A 94 -7.28 11.11 -3.93
CA HIS A 94 -8.62 11.69 -3.77
C HIS A 94 -9.74 10.64 -3.84
N ARG A 95 -9.47 9.48 -4.46
CA ARG A 95 -10.43 8.37 -4.58
C ARG A 95 -10.28 7.37 -3.44
N PHE A 96 -9.05 7.15 -2.98
CA PHE A 96 -8.75 6.22 -1.89
C PHE A 96 -7.88 6.92 -0.85
N PRO A 97 -8.35 7.03 0.41
CA PRO A 97 -7.64 7.79 1.43
C PRO A 97 -6.28 7.16 1.74
N THR A 98 -5.23 7.98 1.74
CA THR A 98 -3.85 7.54 1.93
C THR A 98 -3.21 8.25 3.12
N ILE A 99 -2.52 7.50 3.96
CA ILE A 99 -1.73 7.99 5.09
C ILE A 99 -0.28 7.55 4.87
N ILE A 100 0.66 8.50 4.89
CA ILE A 100 2.09 8.22 4.73
C ILE A 100 2.78 8.58 6.04
N PHE A 101 3.38 7.57 6.67
CA PHE A 101 4.20 7.77 7.86
C PHE A 101 5.66 7.97 7.46
N VAL A 102 6.19 9.13 7.84
CA VAL A 102 7.59 9.52 7.63
C VAL A 102 8.30 9.63 8.98
N SER A 103 9.61 9.43 8.98
CA SER A 103 10.42 9.64 10.20
C SER A 103 11.00 11.06 10.22
N HIS A 104 11.47 11.49 11.38
CA HIS A 104 12.18 12.77 11.52
C HIS A 104 13.50 12.86 10.72
N ILE A 105 13.99 11.74 10.18
CA ILE A 105 15.20 11.67 9.36
C ILE A 105 14.92 12.05 7.89
N SER A 106 13.64 12.09 7.46
CA SER A 106 13.30 12.42 6.07
C SER A 106 13.81 13.80 5.66
N PRO A 107 14.38 13.96 4.45
CA PRO A 107 14.81 15.27 3.97
C PRO A 107 13.65 16.28 3.95
N GLN A 108 13.88 17.49 4.47
CA GLN A 108 12.84 18.53 4.54
C GLN A 108 12.30 18.90 3.15
N VAL A 109 13.16 18.90 2.13
CA VAL A 109 12.77 19.18 0.74
C VAL A 109 11.71 18.18 0.26
N SER A 110 11.95 16.87 0.45
CA SER A 110 10.99 15.83 0.07
C SER A 110 9.65 15.98 0.79
N LEU A 111 9.67 16.34 2.08
CA LEU A 111 8.45 16.58 2.85
C LEU A 111 7.67 17.80 2.36
N LEU A 112 8.36 18.89 2.02
CA LEU A 112 7.73 20.10 1.50
C LEU A 112 7.07 19.82 0.16
N THR A 113 7.79 19.17 -0.76
CA THR A 113 7.25 18.78 -2.07
C THR A 113 6.00 17.89 -1.94
N LEU A 114 6.01 16.92 -1.03
CA LEU A 114 4.85 16.06 -0.80
C LEU A 114 3.65 16.84 -0.21
N LYS A 115 3.91 17.74 0.73
CA LYS A 115 2.87 18.60 1.33
C LYS A 115 2.27 19.57 0.32
N GLU A 116 3.10 20.16 -0.54
CA GLU A 116 2.65 21.04 -1.62
C GLU A 116 1.72 20.28 -2.57
N PHE A 117 2.07 19.04 -2.95
CA PHE A 117 1.23 18.20 -3.78
C PHE A 117 -0.12 17.86 -3.15
N GLN A 118 -0.19 17.66 -1.82
CA GLN A 118 -1.45 17.40 -1.12
C GLN A 118 -2.40 18.61 -1.07
N ASN A 119 -1.88 19.82 -1.27
CA ASN A 119 -2.66 21.06 -1.25
C ASN A 119 -3.17 21.49 -2.63
N ILE A 120 -2.90 20.71 -3.68
CA ILE A 120 -3.39 20.90 -5.05
C ILE A 120 -4.58 19.98 -5.27
#